data_AF-A0A7C6X384-F1
#
_entry.id   AF-A0A7C6X384-F1
#
_cell.length_a   1.000
_cell.length_b   1.000
_cell.length_c   1.000
_cell.angle_alpha   90.00
_cell.angle_beta   90.00
_cell.angle_gamma   90.00
#
_symmetry.space_group_name_H-M   'P 1'
#
loop_
_entity.id
_entity.type
_entity.pdbx_description
1 polymer ?
#
loop_
_entity_poly.entity_id
_entity_poly.type
_entity_poly.pdbx_seq_one_letter_code
_entity_poly.pdbx_strand_id
1 'polypeptide(L)'
;MIDHFTQIGFDRQILFEWLEYTVNLVLAGNSRQGVYAALDEFLSDKLAVGSTAKRNARDKTITILMRIWFDGMPELESLRARGLEIIRQLPIEEHVPIHWGMSMAEYPFLKSVASNVGRLLRLQESVTSSQIQRRVREKYGERETVSRATQRLMYSFVDWGVLEKEGKTTVYRPGIIRHIDDPKLIAWLAEALLHANPDSRSLLNDLLQSPALFPFALKWVPPNVIEELAHVQVAHQGLDGDLMILRKN
;
A
#
# COMPACT_ATOMS: atom_id res chain seq x y z
N MET A 1 -8.30 21.91 -0.26
CA MET A 1 -7.49 20.69 -0.41
C MET A 1 -8.41 19.53 -0.09
N ILE A 2 -8.65 18.61 -1.03
CA ILE A 2 -9.56 17.49 -0.76
C ILE A 2 -8.82 16.52 0.17
N ASP A 3 -9.44 16.17 1.30
CA ASP A 3 -8.86 15.24 2.28
C ASP A 3 -8.83 13.81 1.71
N HIS A 4 -7.68 13.40 1.18
CA HIS A 4 -7.47 12.06 0.62
C HIS A 4 -7.56 10.94 1.68
N PHE A 5 -7.48 11.25 2.98
CA PHE A 5 -7.60 10.27 4.06
C PHE A 5 -9.02 9.71 4.21
N THR A 6 -10.02 10.44 3.71
CA THR A 6 -11.44 10.03 3.70
C THR A 6 -11.91 9.51 2.34
N GLN A 7 -11.04 9.54 1.32
CA GLN A 7 -11.35 9.01 -0.01
C GLN A 7 -11.01 7.52 -0.12
N ILE A 8 -11.76 6.81 -0.97
CA ILE A 8 -11.44 5.42 -1.33
C ILE A 8 -10.21 5.41 -2.25
N GLY A 9 -10.30 6.07 -3.42
CA GLY A 9 -9.22 6.20 -4.42
C GLY A 9 -8.79 4.89 -5.10
N PHE A 10 -8.65 3.81 -4.33
CA PHE A 10 -8.32 2.45 -4.71
C PHE A 10 -9.60 1.60 -4.67
N ASP A 11 -10.43 1.71 -5.72
CA ASP A 11 -11.73 1.05 -5.79
C ASP A 11 -11.74 -0.19 -6.68
N ARG A 12 -10.58 -0.66 -7.16
CA ARG A 12 -10.44 -1.78 -8.12
C ARG A 12 -9.43 -2.81 -7.63
N GLN A 13 -9.50 -4.01 -8.20
CA GLN A 13 -8.46 -5.01 -7.98
C GLN A 13 -7.23 -4.58 -8.80
N ILE A 14 -6.07 -4.53 -8.16
CA ILE A 14 -4.79 -4.26 -8.80
C ILE A 14 -3.92 -5.48 -8.61
N LEU A 15 -3.46 -6.06 -9.71
CA LEU A 15 -2.60 -7.24 -9.66
C LEU A 15 -1.14 -6.84 -9.42
N PHE A 16 -0.39 -7.69 -8.74
CA PHE A 16 1.04 -7.53 -8.47
C PHE A 16 1.81 -7.33 -9.78
N GLU A 17 1.51 -8.15 -10.80
CA GLU A 17 2.12 -8.02 -12.14
C GLU A 17 1.92 -6.63 -12.78
N TRP A 18 0.85 -5.91 -12.44
CA TRP A 18 0.59 -4.57 -13.00
C TRP A 18 1.43 -3.51 -12.31
N LEU A 19 1.68 -3.65 -11.02
CA LEU A 19 2.57 -2.78 -10.26
C LEU A 19 4.02 -2.97 -10.72
N GLU A 20 4.46 -4.23 -10.87
CA GLU A 20 5.77 -4.57 -11.39
C GLU A 20 5.99 -4.03 -12.81
N TYR A 21 5.02 -4.24 -13.70
CA TYR A 21 5.09 -3.70 -15.06
C TYR A 21 5.16 -2.16 -15.06
N THR A 22 4.40 -1.49 -14.20
CA THR A 22 4.46 -0.03 -14.05
C THR A 22 5.84 0.42 -13.60
N VAL A 23 6.39 -0.19 -12.54
CA VAL A 23 7.72 0.15 -12.04
C VAL A 23 8.78 -0.07 -13.10
N ASN A 24 8.75 -1.17 -13.85
CA ASN A 24 9.69 -1.43 -14.93
C ASN A 24 9.67 -0.34 -16.01
N LEU A 25 8.47 0.15 -16.38
CA LEU A 25 8.34 1.27 -17.32
C LEU A 25 8.95 2.57 -16.74
N VAL A 26 8.70 2.86 -15.46
CA VAL A 26 9.25 4.05 -14.79
C VAL A 26 10.78 3.96 -14.70
N LEU A 27 11.32 2.81 -14.28
CA LEU A 27 12.76 2.58 -14.13
C LEU A 27 13.50 2.60 -15.47
N ALA A 28 12.81 2.27 -16.57
CA ALA A 28 13.33 2.41 -17.92
C ALA A 28 13.35 3.87 -18.43
N GLY A 29 12.90 4.84 -17.62
CA GLY A 29 12.96 6.27 -17.96
C GLY A 29 11.89 6.73 -18.94
N ASN A 30 10.78 5.98 -19.06
CA ASN A 30 9.68 6.37 -19.94
C ASN A 30 9.03 7.69 -19.47
N SER A 31 8.56 8.49 -20.43
CA SER A 31 7.77 9.68 -20.12
C SER A 31 6.38 9.31 -19.58
N ARG A 32 5.70 10.25 -18.93
CA ARG A 32 4.31 10.07 -18.44
C ARG A 32 3.39 9.49 -19.51
N GLN A 33 3.46 10.05 -20.72
CA GLN A 33 2.64 9.60 -21.85
C GLN A 33 3.06 8.20 -22.33
N GLY A 34 4.36 7.91 -22.32
CA GLY A 34 4.89 6.59 -22.65
C GLY A 34 4.42 5.50 -21.69
N VAL A 35 4.54 5.75 -20.38
CA VAL A 35 4.06 4.82 -19.34
C VAL A 35 2.55 4.59 -19.48
N TYR A 36 1.78 5.66 -19.65
CA TYR A 36 0.32 5.56 -19.83
C TYR A 36 -0.05 4.72 -21.05
N ALA A 37 0.57 4.99 -22.21
CA ALA A 37 0.30 4.25 -23.45
C ALA A 37 0.65 2.75 -23.31
N ALA A 38 1.80 2.44 -22.73
CA ALA A 38 2.24 1.07 -22.50
C ALA A 38 1.32 0.31 -21.52
N LEU A 39 0.79 1.00 -20.50
CA LEU A 39 -0.21 0.43 -19.59
C LEU A 39 -1.57 0.24 -20.27
N ASP A 40 -2.00 1.17 -21.12
CA ASP A 40 -3.25 1.07 -21.87
C ASP A 40 -3.25 -0.13 -22.82
N GLU A 41 -2.12 -0.35 -23.50
CA GLU A 41 -1.88 -1.53 -24.35
C GLU A 41 -1.85 -2.83 -23.52
N PHE A 42 -1.01 -2.89 -22.48
CA PHE A 42 -0.85 -4.09 -21.64
C PHE A 42 -2.16 -4.54 -20.95
N LEU A 43 -2.99 -3.58 -20.54
CA LEU A 43 -4.27 -3.86 -19.86
C LEU A 43 -5.44 -4.01 -20.83
N SER A 44 -5.23 -3.84 -22.14
CA SER A 44 -6.30 -3.89 -23.13
C SER A 44 -6.99 -5.27 -23.14
N ASP A 45 -6.25 -6.35 -23.29
CA ASP A 45 -6.82 -7.71 -23.31
C ASP A 45 -7.23 -8.22 -21.92
N LYS A 46 -6.68 -7.63 -20.86
CA LYS A 46 -6.95 -8.04 -19.46
C LYS A 46 -8.24 -7.45 -18.91
N LEU A 47 -8.59 -6.24 -19.36
CA LEU A 47 -9.74 -5.49 -18.83
C LEU A 47 -10.79 -5.14 -19.91
N ALA A 48 -10.50 -5.32 -21.20
CA ALA A 48 -11.42 -4.99 -22.29
C ALA A 48 -11.66 -6.17 -23.24
N VAL A 49 -12.89 -6.70 -23.19
CA VAL A 49 -13.52 -7.38 -24.33
C VAL A 49 -14.84 -6.66 -24.63
N GLY A 50 -14.86 -5.79 -25.64
CA GLY A 50 -16.09 -5.38 -26.35
C GLY A 50 -17.08 -4.36 -25.73
N SER A 51 -16.72 -3.47 -24.78
CA SER A 51 -17.65 -2.38 -24.39
C SER A 51 -17.01 -1.11 -23.79
N THR A 52 -17.68 0.05 -23.92
CA THR A 52 -17.24 1.38 -23.43
C THR A 52 -17.12 1.50 -21.91
N ALA A 53 -17.95 0.79 -21.15
CA ALA A 53 -17.86 0.74 -19.68
C ALA A 53 -16.52 0.13 -19.20
N LYS A 54 -15.88 -0.71 -20.04
CA LYS A 54 -14.58 -1.34 -19.75
C LYS A 54 -13.41 -0.38 -19.98
N ARG A 55 -13.51 0.56 -20.94
CA ARG A 55 -12.50 1.62 -21.13
C ARG A 55 -12.36 2.49 -19.88
N ASN A 56 -13.48 2.92 -19.30
CA ASN A 56 -13.48 3.66 -18.02
C ASN A 56 -12.94 2.82 -16.85
N ALA A 57 -13.06 1.48 -16.90
CA ALA A 57 -12.43 0.62 -15.90
C ALA A 57 -10.91 0.56 -16.02
N ARG A 58 -10.41 0.46 -17.25
CA ARG A 58 -8.99 0.48 -17.58
C ARG A 58 -8.35 1.83 -17.24
N ASP A 59 -8.94 2.95 -17.66
CA ASP A 59 -8.41 4.30 -17.40
C ASP A 59 -8.24 4.57 -15.89
N LYS A 60 -9.20 4.12 -15.06
CA LYS A 60 -9.09 4.24 -13.60
C LYS A 60 -8.00 3.33 -13.02
N THR A 61 -7.82 2.13 -13.58
CA THR A 61 -6.75 1.20 -13.17
C THR A 61 -5.39 1.81 -13.48
N ILE A 62 -5.19 2.34 -14.70
CA ILE A 62 -3.97 3.04 -15.09
C ILE A 62 -3.73 4.24 -14.18
N THR A 63 -4.77 5.03 -13.89
CA THR A 63 -4.66 6.16 -12.95
C THR A 63 -4.14 5.71 -11.58
N ILE A 64 -4.62 4.59 -11.04
CA ILE A 64 -4.12 4.05 -9.76
C ILE A 64 -2.64 3.69 -9.85
N LEU A 65 -2.25 2.94 -10.89
CA LEU A 65 -0.87 2.52 -11.10
C LEU A 65 0.09 3.71 -11.25
N MET A 66 -0.30 4.68 -12.07
CA MET A 66 0.44 5.93 -12.30
C MET A 66 0.60 6.73 -11.01
N ARG A 67 -0.45 6.83 -10.19
CA ARG A 67 -0.37 7.56 -8.91
C ARG A 67 0.56 6.87 -7.92
N ILE A 68 0.57 5.55 -7.84
CA ILE A 68 1.48 4.82 -6.95
C ILE A 68 2.94 5.05 -7.37
N TRP A 69 3.27 4.87 -8.64
CA TRP A 69 4.67 4.72 -9.09
C TRP A 69 5.21 5.78 -10.05
N PHE A 70 4.41 6.73 -10.51
CA PHE A 70 4.86 7.80 -11.43
C PHE A 70 4.54 9.21 -10.89
N ASP A 71 3.29 9.66 -10.97
CA ASP A 71 2.84 11.05 -10.77
C ASP A 71 1.68 11.17 -9.77
N GLY A 72 1.80 10.49 -8.63
CA GLY A 72 0.89 10.64 -7.50
C GLY A 72 1.06 11.94 -6.73
N MET A 73 0.80 11.89 -5.43
CA MET A 73 0.92 13.06 -4.57
C MET A 73 2.37 13.62 -4.59
N PRO A 74 2.56 14.95 -4.75
CA PRO A 74 3.88 15.56 -4.76
C PRO A 74 4.67 15.32 -3.47
N GLU A 75 3.98 15.31 -2.32
CA GLU A 75 4.53 15.00 -1.00
C GLU A 75 5.26 13.65 -0.95
N LEU A 76 4.88 12.71 -1.84
CA LEU A 76 5.40 11.35 -1.90
C LEU A 76 6.51 11.17 -2.94
N GLU A 77 6.93 12.22 -3.65
CA GLU A 77 7.93 12.13 -4.72
C GLU A 77 9.25 11.53 -4.21
N SER A 78 9.78 12.04 -3.09
CA SER A 78 11.01 11.53 -2.46
C SER A 78 10.85 10.09 -1.96
N LEU A 79 9.71 9.77 -1.33
CA LEU A 79 9.41 8.40 -0.88
C LEU A 79 9.38 7.43 -2.07
N ARG A 80 8.72 7.82 -3.16
CA ARG A 80 8.60 7.03 -4.39
C ARG A 80 9.95 6.79 -5.05
N ALA A 81 10.77 7.84 -5.20
CA ALA A 81 12.11 7.74 -5.78
C ALA A 81 12.99 6.74 -5.00
N ARG A 82 13.01 6.85 -3.67
CA ARG A 82 13.73 5.90 -2.82
C ARG A 82 13.16 4.48 -2.86
N GLY A 83 11.84 4.34 -2.99
CA GLY A 83 11.20 3.04 -3.19
C GLY A 83 11.62 2.37 -4.50
N LEU A 84 11.70 3.14 -5.59
CA LEU A 84 12.21 2.68 -6.88
C LEU A 84 13.69 2.27 -6.82
N GLU A 85 14.49 2.97 -6.04
CA GLU A 85 15.90 2.61 -5.80
C GLU A 85 16.06 1.32 -4.99
N ILE A 86 15.17 1.07 -4.02
CA ILE A 86 15.14 -0.22 -3.29
C ILE A 86 14.72 -1.35 -4.25
N ILE A 87 13.68 -1.14 -5.07
CA ILE A 87 13.24 -2.14 -6.08
C ILE A 87 14.40 -2.53 -7.01
N ARG A 88 15.21 -1.58 -7.46
CA ARG A 88 16.37 -1.88 -8.32
C ARG A 88 17.41 -2.81 -7.69
N GLN A 89 17.43 -2.94 -6.36
CA GLN A 89 18.46 -3.65 -5.62
C GLN A 89 18.01 -5.03 -5.14
N LEU A 90 16.70 -5.31 -5.19
CA LEU A 90 16.11 -6.52 -4.62
C LEU A 90 15.57 -7.45 -5.72
N PRO A 91 15.45 -8.75 -5.43
CA PRO A 91 14.76 -9.68 -6.32
C PRO A 91 13.24 -9.46 -6.26
N ILE A 92 12.52 -9.81 -7.34
CA ILE A 92 11.09 -9.54 -7.50
C ILE A 92 10.22 -10.11 -6.38
N GLU A 93 10.62 -11.23 -5.78
CA GLU A 93 9.93 -11.89 -4.68
C GLU A 93 9.89 -11.02 -3.40
N GLU A 94 10.81 -10.07 -3.29
CA GLU A 94 10.96 -9.14 -2.18
C GLU A 94 10.32 -7.76 -2.44
N HIS A 95 9.68 -7.54 -3.60
CA HIS A 95 9.08 -6.23 -3.94
C HIS A 95 7.73 -5.97 -3.25
N VAL A 96 7.03 -7.00 -2.78
CA VAL A 96 5.68 -6.89 -2.19
C VAL A 96 5.59 -5.84 -1.07
N PRO A 97 6.50 -5.79 -0.07
CA PRO A 97 6.47 -4.75 0.96
C PRO A 97 6.60 -3.33 0.39
N ILE A 98 7.35 -3.16 -0.71
CA ILE A 98 7.58 -1.85 -1.31
C ILE A 98 6.32 -1.36 -2.02
N HIS A 99 5.69 -2.24 -2.82
CA HIS A 99 4.38 -1.95 -3.39
C HIS A 99 3.32 -1.71 -2.32
N TRP A 100 3.34 -2.46 -1.22
CA TRP A 100 2.45 -2.27 -0.09
C TRP A 100 2.60 -0.90 0.56
N GLY A 101 3.84 -0.51 0.87
CA GLY A 101 4.16 0.80 1.45
C GLY A 101 3.71 1.96 0.56
N MET A 102 4.08 1.96 -0.72
CA MET A 102 3.69 3.03 -1.65
C MET A 102 2.18 3.10 -1.83
N SER A 103 1.49 1.95 -1.90
CA SER A 103 0.04 1.93 -2.06
C SER A 103 -0.67 2.44 -0.81
N MET A 104 -0.17 2.16 0.40
CA MET A 104 -0.71 2.74 1.64
C MET A 104 -0.50 4.25 1.71
N ALA A 105 0.70 4.73 1.32
CA ALA A 105 1.04 6.14 1.34
C ALA A 105 0.16 6.95 0.37
N GLU A 106 -0.03 6.48 -0.87
CA GLU A 106 -0.86 7.15 -1.87
C GLU A 106 -2.37 6.96 -1.60
N TYR A 107 -2.76 5.83 -1.01
CA TYR A 107 -4.16 5.47 -0.72
C TYR A 107 -4.36 5.02 0.74
N PRO A 108 -4.58 5.96 1.68
CA PRO A 108 -4.83 5.64 3.09
C PRO A 108 -6.02 4.70 3.34
N PHE A 109 -6.96 4.59 2.38
CA PHE A 109 -8.00 3.57 2.39
C PHE A 109 -7.43 2.15 2.45
N LEU A 110 -6.38 1.85 1.67
CA LEU A 110 -5.71 0.55 1.69
C LEU A 110 -5.12 0.27 3.07
N LYS A 111 -4.42 1.25 3.66
CA LYS A 111 -3.92 1.14 5.05
C LYS A 111 -5.04 0.84 6.03
N SER A 112 -6.20 1.49 5.87
CA SER A 112 -7.33 1.27 6.77
C SER A 112 -7.93 -0.14 6.63
N VAL A 113 -8.00 -0.67 5.41
CA VAL A 113 -8.43 -2.06 5.17
C VAL A 113 -7.40 -3.03 5.76
N ALA A 114 -6.12 -2.86 5.41
CA ALA A 114 -4.99 -3.63 5.95
C ALA A 114 -4.97 -3.66 7.48
N SER A 115 -5.17 -2.50 8.13
CA SER A 115 -5.21 -2.39 9.59
C SER A 115 -6.31 -3.24 10.22
N ASN A 116 -7.50 -3.28 9.60
CA ASN A 116 -8.62 -4.08 10.10
C ASN A 116 -8.39 -5.57 9.87
N VAL A 117 -7.86 -5.94 8.69
CA VAL A 117 -7.47 -7.31 8.36
C VAL A 117 -6.42 -7.81 9.34
N GLY A 118 -5.28 -7.12 9.46
CA GLY A 118 -4.20 -7.51 10.36
C GLY A 118 -4.63 -7.58 11.82
N ARG A 119 -5.48 -6.65 12.29
CA ARG A 119 -6.00 -6.70 13.66
C ARG A 119 -6.87 -7.94 13.90
N LEU A 120 -7.75 -8.28 12.94
CA LEU A 120 -8.58 -9.48 13.06
C LEU A 120 -7.71 -10.73 12.97
N LEU A 121 -6.76 -10.80 12.05
CA LEU A 121 -5.85 -11.95 11.93
C LEU A 121 -4.93 -12.15 13.14
N ARG A 122 -4.57 -11.09 13.88
CA ARG A 122 -3.86 -11.21 15.16
C ARG A 122 -4.73 -11.81 16.27
N LEU A 123 -6.05 -11.65 16.20
CA LEU A 123 -7.00 -12.15 17.20
C LEU A 123 -7.55 -13.54 16.86
N GLN A 124 -7.58 -13.91 15.58
CA GLN A 124 -8.16 -15.14 15.05
C GLN A 124 -7.43 -15.60 13.78
N GLU A 125 -7.36 -16.90 13.52
CA GLU A 125 -6.58 -17.48 12.42
C GLU A 125 -7.11 -17.17 11.00
N SER A 126 -8.33 -16.66 10.90
CA SER A 126 -8.97 -16.33 9.61
C SER A 126 -9.91 -15.15 9.77
N VAL A 127 -10.33 -14.53 8.67
CA VAL A 127 -11.26 -13.40 8.69
C VAL A 127 -12.21 -13.45 7.50
N THR A 128 -13.47 -13.02 7.70
CA THR A 128 -14.45 -13.00 6.60
C THR A 128 -14.54 -11.63 5.94
N SER A 129 -14.92 -11.60 4.65
CA SER A 129 -15.17 -10.34 3.93
C SER A 129 -16.20 -9.45 4.64
N SER A 130 -17.23 -10.03 5.27
CA SER A 130 -18.27 -9.27 5.97
C SER A 130 -17.77 -8.63 7.25
N GLN A 131 -16.87 -9.29 7.99
CA GLN A 131 -16.19 -8.71 9.16
C GLN A 131 -15.37 -7.48 8.77
N ILE A 132 -14.57 -7.57 7.70
CA ILE A 132 -13.77 -6.44 7.20
C ILE A 132 -14.67 -5.29 6.75
N GLN A 133 -15.66 -5.58 5.88
CA GLN A 133 -16.56 -4.56 5.33
C GLN A 133 -17.34 -3.82 6.41
N ARG A 134 -17.76 -4.50 7.49
CA ARG A 134 -18.39 -3.85 8.64
C ARG A 134 -17.46 -2.81 9.27
N ARG A 135 -16.23 -3.19 9.63
CA ARG A 135 -15.26 -2.30 10.28
C ARG A 135 -14.84 -1.12 9.40
N VAL A 136 -14.72 -1.34 8.09
CA VAL A 136 -14.33 -0.28 7.15
C VAL A 136 -15.47 0.73 6.95
N ARG A 137 -16.73 0.26 6.90
CA ARG A 137 -17.91 1.15 6.82
C ARG A 137 -18.11 2.01 8.06
N GLU A 138 -17.78 1.50 9.24
CA GLU A 138 -17.78 2.30 10.48
C GLU A 138 -16.90 3.55 10.37
N LYS A 139 -15.81 3.50 9.58
CA LYS A 139 -14.88 4.63 9.36
C LYS A 139 -15.17 5.45 8.09
N TYR A 140 -15.49 4.81 6.97
CA TYR A 140 -15.67 5.47 5.66
C TYR A 140 -17.13 5.73 5.28
N GLY A 141 -18.07 5.38 6.17
CA GLY A 141 -19.50 5.52 5.97
C GLY A 141 -20.17 4.28 5.38
N GLU A 142 -21.46 4.13 5.66
CA GLU A 142 -22.32 3.01 5.24
C GLU A 142 -22.73 3.12 3.76
N ARG A 143 -21.77 2.99 2.84
CA ARG A 143 -21.99 3.06 1.39
C ARG A 143 -21.64 1.76 0.71
N GLU A 144 -22.44 1.34 -0.28
CA GLU A 144 -22.17 0.15 -1.08
C GLU A 144 -20.80 0.21 -1.78
N THR A 145 -20.37 1.41 -2.17
CA THR A 145 -19.05 1.66 -2.78
C THR A 145 -17.91 1.27 -1.86
N VAL A 146 -18.02 1.49 -0.55
CA VAL A 146 -17.00 1.11 0.45
C VAL A 146 -16.90 -0.42 0.51
N SER A 147 -18.04 -1.12 0.56
CA SER A 147 -18.05 -2.58 0.59
C SER A 147 -17.44 -3.21 -0.66
N ARG A 148 -17.80 -2.68 -1.85
CA ARG A 148 -17.26 -3.14 -3.13
C ARG A 148 -15.76 -2.86 -3.27
N ALA A 149 -15.30 -1.67 -2.87
CA ALA A 149 -13.88 -1.32 -2.88
C ALA A 149 -13.07 -2.20 -1.92
N THR A 150 -13.59 -2.41 -0.70
CA THR A 150 -12.98 -3.33 0.29
C THR A 150 -12.84 -4.73 -0.28
N GLN A 151 -13.88 -5.28 -0.91
CA GLN A 151 -13.82 -6.61 -1.51
C GLN A 151 -12.75 -6.72 -2.61
N ARG A 152 -12.64 -5.70 -3.47
CA ARG A 152 -11.65 -5.66 -4.55
C ARG A 152 -10.21 -5.54 -4.02
N LEU A 153 -10.01 -4.81 -2.92
CA LEU A 153 -8.74 -4.81 -2.19
C LEU A 153 -8.40 -6.19 -1.62
N MET A 154 -9.36 -6.90 -1.03
CA MET A 154 -9.13 -8.26 -0.55
C MET A 154 -8.67 -9.21 -1.67
N TYR A 155 -9.16 -9.04 -2.90
CA TYR A 155 -8.64 -9.80 -4.05
C TYR A 155 -7.23 -9.40 -4.46
N SER A 156 -6.88 -8.11 -4.34
CA SER A 156 -5.50 -7.65 -4.55
C SER A 156 -4.58 -8.23 -3.48
N PHE A 157 -5.03 -8.29 -2.22
CA PHE A 157 -4.26 -8.87 -1.12
C PHE A 157 -4.01 -10.38 -1.32
N VAL A 158 -4.99 -11.10 -1.88
CA VAL A 158 -4.79 -12.50 -2.27
C VAL A 158 -3.78 -12.63 -3.41
N ASP A 159 -3.91 -11.79 -4.44
CA ASP A 159 -3.00 -11.78 -5.59
C ASP A 159 -1.55 -11.45 -5.21
N TRP A 160 -1.35 -10.51 -4.28
CA TRP A 160 -0.02 -10.14 -3.78
C TRP A 160 0.56 -11.18 -2.80
N GLY A 161 -0.19 -12.25 -2.51
CA GLY A 161 0.20 -13.33 -1.62
C GLY A 161 0.28 -12.93 -0.14
N VAL A 162 -0.32 -11.79 0.24
CA VAL A 162 -0.40 -11.37 1.65
C VAL A 162 -1.57 -12.03 2.37
N LEU A 163 -2.61 -12.40 1.63
CA LEU A 163 -3.71 -13.24 2.09
C LEU A 163 -3.79 -14.49 1.22
N GLU A 164 -4.42 -15.53 1.76
CA GLU A 164 -4.86 -16.68 0.99
C GLU A 164 -6.36 -16.92 1.21
N LYS A 165 -7.00 -17.58 0.26
CA LYS A 165 -8.37 -18.07 0.40
C LYS A 165 -8.52 -19.40 -0.31
N GLU A 166 -9.27 -20.32 0.28
CA GLU A 166 -9.58 -21.59 -0.36
C GLU A 166 -10.78 -21.43 -1.30
N GLY A 167 -10.60 -21.74 -2.58
CA GLY A 167 -11.68 -21.77 -3.58
C GLY A 167 -12.54 -20.51 -3.63
N LYS A 168 -13.86 -20.70 -3.54
CA LYS A 168 -14.86 -19.62 -3.57
C LYS A 168 -15.29 -19.13 -2.18
N THR A 169 -14.54 -19.47 -1.13
CA THR A 169 -14.86 -19.05 0.23
C THR A 169 -14.74 -17.52 0.38
N THR A 170 -15.50 -16.97 1.33
CA THR A 170 -15.40 -15.56 1.74
C THR A 170 -14.50 -15.38 2.96
N VAL A 171 -13.78 -16.44 3.32
CA VAL A 171 -12.87 -16.55 4.46
C VAL A 171 -11.45 -16.43 3.94
N TYR A 172 -10.68 -15.56 4.57
CA TYR A 172 -9.29 -15.28 4.24
C TYR A 172 -8.40 -15.69 5.40
N ARG A 173 -7.25 -16.28 5.11
CA ARG A 173 -6.20 -16.59 6.09
C ARG A 173 -4.94 -15.79 5.77
N PRO A 174 -3.99 -15.72 6.71
CA PRO A 174 -2.70 -15.13 6.41
C PRO A 174 -2.01 -15.82 5.23
N GLY A 175 -1.48 -15.04 4.29
CA GLY A 175 -0.66 -15.56 3.20
C GLY A 175 0.80 -15.72 3.65
N ILE A 176 1.72 -15.48 2.72
CA ILE A 176 3.17 -15.65 2.94
C ILE A 176 3.68 -14.57 3.91
N ILE A 177 4.14 -15.01 5.09
CA ILE A 177 4.88 -14.17 6.03
C ILE A 177 6.24 -13.83 5.41
N ARG A 178 6.54 -12.54 5.28
CA ARG A 178 7.83 -12.06 4.77
C ARG A 178 8.63 -11.45 5.90
N HIS A 179 9.80 -11.99 6.15
CA HIS A 179 10.77 -11.41 7.06
C HIS A 179 11.50 -10.27 6.35
N ILE A 180 11.51 -9.10 6.97
CA ILE A 180 12.20 -7.92 6.45
C ILE A 180 13.31 -7.58 7.43
N ASP A 181 14.54 -7.80 6.99
CA ASP A 181 15.75 -7.61 7.79
C ASP A 181 16.56 -6.37 7.37
N ASP A 182 16.34 -5.86 6.15
CA ASP A 182 17.02 -4.67 5.63
C ASP A 182 16.54 -3.40 6.37
N PRO A 183 17.43 -2.73 7.13
CA PRO A 183 17.08 -1.50 7.84
C PRO A 183 16.59 -0.38 6.91
N LYS A 184 17.08 -0.32 5.66
CA LYS A 184 16.68 0.69 4.69
C LYS A 184 15.21 0.51 4.30
N LEU A 185 14.79 -0.72 3.99
CA LEU A 185 13.40 -1.03 3.69
C LEU A 185 12.49 -0.83 4.92
N ILE A 186 12.95 -1.19 6.12
CA ILE A 186 12.19 -0.98 7.37
C ILE A 186 11.95 0.51 7.64
N ALA A 187 12.99 1.33 7.54
CA ALA A 187 12.89 2.78 7.73
C ALA A 187 11.97 3.41 6.67
N TRP A 188 12.09 2.97 5.42
CA TRP A 188 11.24 3.41 4.31
C TRP A 188 9.76 3.03 4.51
N LEU A 189 9.47 1.82 5.01
CA LEU A 189 8.11 1.37 5.34
C LEU A 189 7.49 2.18 6.48
N ALA A 190 8.27 2.49 7.52
CA ALA A 190 7.83 3.32 8.63
C ALA A 190 7.43 4.73 8.13
N GLU A 191 8.22 5.32 7.24
CA GLU A 191 7.90 6.60 6.61
C GLU A 191 6.65 6.52 5.71
N ALA A 192 6.51 5.46 4.91
CA ALA A 192 5.33 5.26 4.07
C ALA A 192 4.03 5.18 4.91
N LEU A 193 4.06 4.49 6.04
CA LEU A 193 2.95 4.46 6.99
C LEU A 193 2.64 5.81 7.63
N LEU A 194 3.70 6.60 7.87
CA LEU A 194 3.59 7.93 8.46
C LEU A 194 2.96 8.93 7.48
N HIS A 195 3.29 8.85 6.19
CA HIS A 195 2.58 9.59 5.14
C HIS A 195 1.09 9.24 5.07
N ALA A 196 0.75 7.99 5.37
CA ALA A 196 -0.63 7.55 5.47
C ALA A 196 -1.31 7.89 6.82
N ASN A 197 -0.70 8.72 7.68
CA ASN A 197 -1.31 9.26 8.91
C ASN A 197 -1.75 10.72 8.70
N PRO A 198 -3.00 11.09 9.07
CA PRO A 198 -3.48 12.47 8.97
C PRO A 198 -2.60 13.49 9.72
N ASP A 199 -2.08 13.10 10.88
CA ASP A 199 -1.31 14.01 11.75
C ASP A 199 0.17 14.13 11.35
N SER A 200 0.65 13.38 10.35
CA SER A 200 2.06 13.37 9.92
C SER A 200 3.08 13.09 11.03
N ARG A 201 2.62 12.53 12.16
CA ARG A 201 3.39 12.16 13.34
C ARG A 201 2.82 10.87 13.95
N SER A 202 3.67 10.03 14.53
CA SER A 202 3.27 8.82 15.23
C SER A 202 4.44 8.28 16.05
N LEU A 203 4.15 7.53 17.11
CA LEU A 203 5.21 6.79 17.81
C LEU A 203 5.82 5.76 16.86
N LEU A 204 7.14 5.69 16.83
CA LEU A 204 7.86 4.77 15.96
C LEU A 204 7.43 3.32 16.20
N ASN A 205 7.27 2.94 17.48
CA ASN A 205 6.83 1.59 17.83
C ASN A 205 5.40 1.31 17.31
N ASP A 206 4.49 2.29 17.32
CA ASP A 206 3.14 2.12 16.78
C ASP A 206 3.14 1.92 15.25
N LEU A 207 4.07 2.58 14.54
CA LEU A 207 4.27 2.37 13.12
C LEU A 207 4.80 0.96 12.84
N LEU A 208 5.89 0.56 13.51
CA LEU A 208 6.55 -0.73 13.30
C LEU A 208 5.69 -1.92 13.74
N GLN A 209 4.82 -1.73 14.74
CA GLN A 209 3.87 -2.74 15.21
C GLN A 209 2.48 -2.60 14.57
N SER A 210 2.33 -1.69 13.60
CA SER A 210 1.04 -1.40 12.98
C SER A 210 0.40 -2.67 12.39
N PRO A 211 -0.87 -2.97 12.70
CA PRO A 211 -1.58 -4.07 12.05
C PRO A 211 -1.66 -3.92 10.53
N ALA A 212 -1.47 -2.71 9.99
CA ALA A 212 -1.41 -2.47 8.54
C ALA A 212 -0.17 -3.06 7.86
N LEU A 213 0.88 -3.45 8.61
CA LEU A 213 2.08 -4.11 8.07
C LEU A 213 1.91 -5.61 7.86
N PHE A 214 0.75 -6.17 8.20
CA PHE A 214 0.46 -7.57 7.94
C PHE A 214 0.76 -7.95 6.46
N PRO A 215 1.40 -9.10 6.15
CA PRO A 215 1.96 -10.14 7.02
C PRO A 215 3.49 -9.99 7.25
N PHE A 216 4.02 -8.78 7.21
CA PHE A 216 5.47 -8.56 7.30
C PHE A 216 5.96 -8.65 8.75
N ALA A 217 7.03 -9.41 8.94
CA ALA A 217 7.75 -9.51 10.20
C ALA A 217 9.02 -8.65 10.10
N LEU A 218 9.00 -7.50 10.77
CA LEU A 218 10.12 -6.55 10.73
C LEU A 218 11.16 -6.91 11.80
N LYS A 219 12.44 -6.95 11.40
CA LYS A 219 13.54 -6.94 12.36
C LYS A 219 13.56 -5.63 13.13
N TRP A 220 13.95 -5.67 14.40
CA TRP A 220 14.13 -4.45 15.17
C TRP A 220 15.27 -3.61 14.59
N VAL A 221 15.02 -2.32 14.42
CA VAL A 221 16.00 -1.32 13.96
C VAL A 221 16.05 -0.19 14.98
N PRO A 222 17.24 0.26 15.41
CA PRO A 222 17.37 1.40 16.32
C PRO A 222 16.72 2.67 15.77
N PRO A 223 16.06 3.50 16.61
CA PRO A 223 15.42 4.75 16.17
C PRO A 223 16.36 5.71 15.44
N ASN A 224 17.61 5.83 15.89
CA ASN A 224 18.62 6.68 15.24
C ASN A 224 18.97 6.20 13.82
N VAL A 225 19.02 4.88 13.60
CA VAL A 225 19.24 4.32 12.26
C VAL A 225 18.04 4.60 11.36
N ILE A 226 16.82 4.58 11.90
CA ILE A 226 15.62 4.97 11.13
C ILE A 226 15.67 6.45 10.76
N GLU A 227 16.05 7.33 11.69
CA GLU A 227 16.18 8.76 11.42
C GLU A 227 17.24 9.09 10.35
N GLU A 228 18.32 8.30 10.28
CA GLU A 228 19.37 8.44 9.26
C GLU A 228 18.91 7.98 7.87
N LEU A 229 18.08 6.93 7.79
CA LEU A 229 17.69 6.28 6.53
C LEU A 229 16.37 6.80 5.93
N ALA A 230 15.47 7.30 6.77
CA ALA A 230 14.18 7.85 6.38
C ALA A 230 14.19 9.38 6.35
N HIS A 231 13.28 9.98 5.58
CA HIS A 231 13.14 11.44 5.50
C HIS A 231 12.25 11.98 6.64
N VAL A 232 12.67 11.71 7.88
CA VAL A 232 11.93 12.04 9.09
C VAL A 232 12.79 12.71 10.16
N GLN A 233 12.13 13.25 11.18
CA GLN A 233 12.74 13.62 12.44
C GLN A 233 12.25 12.65 13.52
N VAL A 234 13.14 12.22 14.41
CA VAL A 234 12.81 11.36 15.55
C VAL A 234 13.07 12.11 16.86
N ALA A 235 12.00 12.58 17.49
CA ALA A 235 12.06 13.23 18.79
C ALA A 235 11.94 12.19 19.91
N HIS A 236 12.98 12.03 20.72
CA HIS A 236 12.97 11.13 21.87
C HIS A 236 12.16 11.77 23.00
N GLN A 237 11.01 11.19 23.37
CA GLN A 237 10.09 11.73 24.39
C GLN A 237 10.21 11.02 25.75
N GLY A 238 11.42 10.59 26.14
CA GLY A 238 11.63 9.95 27.44
C GLY A 238 10.83 8.65 27.59
N LEU A 239 9.91 8.60 28.57
CA LEU A 239 9.08 7.41 28.85
C LEU A 239 8.01 7.15 27.77
N ASP A 240 7.66 8.15 26.97
CA ASP A 240 6.59 8.06 25.96
C ASP A 240 7.08 7.47 24.62
N GLY A 241 8.36 7.13 24.52
CA GLY A 241 8.99 6.51 23.35
C GLY A 241 9.49 7.51 22.30
N ASP A 242 9.79 7.01 21.10
CA ASP A 242 10.34 7.79 20.00
C ASP A 242 9.23 8.30 19.09
N LEU A 243 9.04 9.62 19.03
CA LEU A 243 8.06 10.26 18.17
C LEU A 243 8.67 10.52 16.79
N MET A 244 8.15 9.86 15.76
CA MET A 244 8.53 10.08 14.37
C MET A 244 7.64 11.15 13.74
N ILE A 245 8.25 12.13 13.07
CA ILE A 245 7.57 13.28 12.44
C ILE A 245 8.09 13.42 11.00
N LEU A 246 7.18 13.61 10.03
CA LEU A 246 7.61 13.93 8.66
C LEU A 246 8.33 15.27 8.63
N ARG A 247 9.45 15.34 7.92
CA ARG A 247 10.09 16.63 7.65
C ARG A 247 9.17 17.41 6.70
N LYS A 248 8.94 18.68 7.02
CA LYS A 248 8.35 19.60 6.04
C LYS A 248 9.42 19.90 5.00
N ASN A 249 9.10 19.67 3.73
CA ASN A 249 9.91 20.14 2.61
C ASN A 249 9.98 21.67 2.61
#